data_AF-A0A2S4M8S6-F1
#
_entry.id   AF-A0A2S4M8S6-F1
#
_cell.length_a   1.000
_cell.length_b   1.000
_cell.length_c   1.000
_cell.angle_alpha   90.00
_cell.angle_beta   90.00
_cell.angle_gamma   90.00
#
_symmetry.space_group_name_H-M   'P 1'
#
loop_
_entity.id
_entity.type
_entity.pdbx_description
1 polymer ?
#
loop_
_entity_poly.entity_id
_entity_poly.type
_entity_poly.pdbx_seq_one_letter_code
_entity_poly.pdbx_strand_id
1 'polypeptide(L)'
;MHDEDNSDDGNDEGGIDPVLVAILEQLWRAHRETPDREWSLAKLSKQAGVPMSGLRRHLTALVDSGLVVTTLAEDGTGRASLSDDGRTFCAEVFGQDAP
;
A
#
# COMPACT_ATOMS: atom_id res chain seq x y z
N MET A 1 16.38 11.96 -42.09
CA MET A 1 15.17 12.26 -41.30
C MET A 1 15.41 11.57 -39.97
N HIS A 2 15.99 12.30 -39.03
CA HIS A 2 16.27 11.85 -37.67
C HIS A 2 15.57 12.89 -36.82
N ASP A 3 14.36 12.57 -36.40
CA ASP A 3 13.61 13.37 -35.44
C ASP A 3 12.95 12.34 -34.52
N GLU A 4 13.78 11.81 -33.64
CA GLU A 4 13.39 11.02 -32.47
C GLU A 4 12.93 12.03 -31.42
N ASP A 5 11.65 12.43 -31.50
CA ASP A 5 10.99 13.19 -30.45
C ASP A 5 10.57 12.19 -29.36
N ASN A 6 11.54 11.78 -28.54
CA ASN A 6 11.28 11.17 -27.25
C ASN A 6 10.97 12.31 -26.28
N SER A 7 9.73 12.81 -26.33
CA SER A 7 9.16 13.64 -25.26
C SER A 7 9.01 12.77 -24.01
N ASP A 8 10.11 12.65 -23.27
CA ASP A 8 10.16 12.25 -21.86
C ASP A 8 9.48 13.36 -21.04
N ASP A 9 8.14 13.31 -21.00
CA ASP A 9 7.32 14.27 -20.29
C ASP A 9 7.14 13.83 -18.83
N GLY A 10 7.73 14.60 -17.93
CA GLY A 10 7.26 14.72 -16.55
C GLY A 10 7.95 13.83 -15.52
N ASN A 11 9.14 14.25 -15.09
CA ASN A 11 9.58 13.99 -13.71
C ASN A 11 8.51 14.49 -12.72
N ASP A 12 7.71 13.58 -12.16
CA ASP A 12 6.99 13.82 -10.89
C ASP A 12 8.02 13.66 -9.76
N GLU A 13 8.87 14.68 -9.63
CA GLU A 13 9.99 14.75 -8.70
C GLU A 13 9.47 14.97 -7.26
N GLY A 14 9.32 13.87 -6.52
CA GLY A 14 9.30 13.85 -5.05
C GLY A 14 7.95 13.59 -4.35
N GLY A 15 6.87 13.34 -5.09
CA GLY A 15 5.57 12.98 -4.51
C GLY A 15 5.51 11.55 -3.98
N ILE A 16 4.86 11.32 -2.83
CA ILE A 16 4.51 9.96 -2.39
C ILE A 16 3.44 9.43 -3.36
N ASP A 17 3.64 8.22 -3.90
CA ASP A 17 2.68 7.59 -4.81
C ASP A 17 1.28 7.53 -4.17
N PRO A 18 0.23 8.11 -4.78
CA PRO A 18 -1.11 8.14 -4.21
C PRO A 18 -1.71 6.74 -4.02
N VAL A 19 -1.30 5.76 -4.82
CA VAL A 19 -1.68 4.35 -4.66
C VAL A 19 -1.08 3.79 -3.37
N LEU A 20 0.18 4.13 -3.08
CA LEU A 20 0.84 3.70 -1.86
C LEU A 20 0.16 4.30 -0.61
N VAL A 21 -0.21 5.58 -0.67
CA VAL A 21 -0.99 6.24 0.39
C VAL A 21 -2.34 5.55 0.59
N ALA A 22 -3.08 5.28 -0.49
CA ALA A 22 -4.37 4.60 -0.40
C ALA A 22 -4.25 3.21 0.23
N ILE A 23 -3.21 2.43 -0.13
CA ILE A 23 -2.97 1.12 0.47
C ILE A 23 -2.71 1.23 1.97
N LEU A 24 -1.84 2.14 2.40
CA LEU A 24 -1.50 2.36 3.81
C LEU A 24 -2.70 2.84 4.62
N GLU A 25 -3.50 3.76 4.07
CA GLU A 25 -4.73 4.23 4.69
C GLU A 25 -5.73 3.07 4.90
N GLN A 26 -5.93 2.22 3.89
CA GLN A 26 -6.82 1.06 4.01
C GLN A 26 -6.31 0.02 5.01
N LEU A 27 -4.99 -0.20 5.08
CA LEU A 27 -4.38 -1.08 6.09
C LEU A 27 -4.52 -0.49 7.51
N TRP A 28 -4.36 0.82 7.67
CA TRP A 28 -4.57 1.53 8.93
C TRP A 28 -6.02 1.42 9.39
N ARG A 29 -6.96 1.64 8.47
CA ARG A 29 -8.39 1.45 8.73
C ARG A 29 -8.69 0.01 9.15
N ALA A 30 -8.15 -0.98 8.44
CA ALA A 30 -8.31 -2.39 8.77
C ALA A 30 -7.84 -2.70 10.19
N HIS A 31 -6.70 -2.14 10.59
CA HIS A 31 -6.15 -2.28 11.94
C HIS A 31 -7.04 -1.64 13.01
N ARG A 32 -7.62 -0.45 12.73
CA ARG A 32 -8.55 0.23 13.66
C ARG A 32 -9.89 -0.48 13.79
N GLU A 33 -10.45 -0.97 12.69
CA GLU A 33 -11.74 -1.67 12.69
C GLU A 33 -11.63 -3.06 13.33
N THR A 34 -10.57 -3.80 13.00
CA THR A 34 -10.36 -5.18 13.47
C THR A 34 -8.86 -5.45 13.69
N PRO A 35 -8.30 -5.11 14.87
CA PRO A 35 -6.86 -5.22 15.11
C PRO A 35 -6.33 -6.66 15.01
N ASP A 36 -7.19 -7.66 15.26
CA ASP A 36 -6.85 -9.08 15.23
C ASP A 36 -7.04 -9.73 13.84
N ARG A 37 -7.58 -9.00 12.85
CA ARG A 37 -7.97 -9.58 11.56
C ARG A 37 -7.27 -8.92 10.38
N GLU A 38 -6.28 -9.63 9.85
CA GLU A 38 -5.61 -9.26 8.60
C GLU A 38 -6.59 -9.30 7.42
N TRP A 39 -6.50 -8.30 6.52
CA TRP A 39 -7.31 -8.28 5.32
C TRP A 39 -6.69 -9.15 4.23
N SER A 40 -7.53 -9.92 3.54
CA SER A 40 -7.11 -10.63 2.33
C SER A 40 -6.71 -9.63 1.24
N LEU A 41 -5.72 -9.99 0.41
CA LEU A 41 -5.25 -9.14 -0.69
C LEU A 41 -6.38 -8.72 -1.64
N ALA A 42 -7.34 -9.59 -1.90
CA ALA A 42 -8.50 -9.28 -2.72
C ALA A 42 -9.39 -8.19 -2.09
N LYS A 43 -9.59 -8.24 -0.76
CA LYS A 43 -10.32 -7.20 -0.03
C LYS A 43 -9.55 -5.88 -0.05
N LEU A 44 -8.24 -5.93 0.20
CA LEU A 44 -7.38 -4.74 0.19
C LEU A 44 -7.36 -4.07 -1.19
N SER A 45 -7.17 -4.83 -2.27
CA SER A 45 -7.21 -4.34 -3.66
C SER A 45 -8.55 -3.66 -3.96
N LYS A 46 -9.66 -4.27 -3.53
CA LYS A 46 -11.00 -3.69 -3.71
C LYS A 46 -11.20 -2.40 -2.92
N GLN A 47 -10.71 -2.32 -1.69
CA GLN A 47 -10.87 -1.12 -0.84
C GLN A 47 -9.96 0.02 -1.29
N ALA A 48 -8.73 -0.27 -1.69
CA ALA A 48 -7.77 0.73 -2.19
C ALA A 48 -8.04 1.12 -3.67
N GLY A 49 -8.98 0.47 -4.36
CA GLY A 49 -9.35 0.79 -5.74
C GLY A 49 -8.27 0.47 -6.77
N VAL A 50 -7.34 -0.44 -6.45
CA VAL A 50 -6.14 -0.71 -7.26
C VAL A 50 -6.16 -2.13 -7.83
N PRO A 51 -5.66 -2.35 -9.06
CA PRO A 51 -5.58 -3.69 -9.63
C PRO A 51 -4.60 -4.57 -8.84
N MET A 52 -4.86 -5.87 -8.81
CA MET A 52 -4.10 -6.82 -7.98
C MET A 52 -2.59 -6.87 -8.31
N SER A 53 -2.23 -6.66 -9.57
CA SER A 53 -0.83 -6.53 -10.01
C SER A 53 -0.17 -5.26 -9.43
N GLY A 54 -0.86 -4.13 -9.46
CA GLY A 54 -0.43 -2.88 -8.85
C GLY A 54 -0.31 -3.02 -7.33
N LEU A 55 -1.29 -3.63 -6.68
CA LEU A 55 -1.24 -3.89 -5.23
C LEU A 55 -0.01 -4.71 -4.85
N ARG A 56 0.26 -5.82 -5.54
CA ARG A 56 1.40 -6.69 -5.24
C ARG A 56 2.73 -5.95 -5.37
N ARG A 57 2.89 -5.10 -6.38
CA ARG A 57 4.10 -4.28 -6.56
C ARG A 57 4.33 -3.36 -5.36
N HIS A 58 3.31 -2.62 -4.94
CA HIS A 58 3.40 -1.70 -3.81
C HIS A 58 3.58 -2.44 -2.48
N LEU A 59 2.87 -3.56 -2.27
CA LEU A 59 3.05 -4.39 -1.08
C LEU A 59 4.47 -4.92 -0.97
N THR A 60 5.09 -5.31 -2.08
CA THR A 60 6.49 -5.75 -2.07
C THR A 60 7.41 -4.62 -1.58
N ALA A 61 7.22 -3.40 -2.08
CA ALA A 61 8.00 -2.24 -1.62
C ALA A 61 7.75 -1.89 -0.14
N LEU A 62 6.50 -2.01 0.32
CA LEU A 62 6.13 -1.75 1.72
C LEU A 62 6.62 -2.84 2.69
N VAL A 63 6.75 -4.08 2.20
CA VAL A 63 7.37 -5.18 2.95
C VAL A 63 8.88 -4.97 3.03
N ASP A 64 9.52 -4.55 1.94
CA ASP A 64 10.95 -4.23 1.90
C ASP A 64 11.30 -3.06 2.84
N SER A 65 10.41 -2.07 2.96
CA SER A 65 10.56 -0.97 3.93
C SER A 65 10.23 -1.35 5.37
N GLY A 66 9.71 -2.55 5.63
CA GLY A 66 9.35 -3.02 6.96
C GLY A 66 8.04 -2.44 7.52
N LEU A 67 7.25 -1.71 6.72
CA LEU A 67 5.98 -1.12 7.18
C LEU A 67 4.80 -2.10 7.10
N VAL A 68 4.88 -3.09 6.22
CA VAL A 68 3.79 -4.04 5.99
C VAL A 68 4.30 -5.46 6.10
N VAL A 69 3.46 -6.34 6.64
CA VAL A 69 3.66 -7.78 6.64
C VAL A 69 2.64 -8.40 5.71
N THR A 70 3.11 -9.27 4.81
CA THR A 70 2.23 -10.05 3.94
C THR A 70 2.40 -11.54 4.18
N THR A 71 1.29 -12.23 4.36
CA THR A 71 1.26 -13.69 4.47
C THR A 71 0.65 -14.25 3.20
N LEU A 72 1.42 -14.95 2.37
CA LEU A 72 0.90 -15.71 1.24
C LEU A 72 0.66 -17.16 1.67
N ALA A 73 -0.48 -17.70 1.30
CA ALA A 73 -0.81 -19.11 1.47
C ALA A 73 -0.52 -19.90 0.19
N GLU A 74 -0.35 -21.21 0.35
CA GLU A 74 0.00 -22.14 -0.73
C GLU A 74 -1.10 -22.27 -1.80
N ASP A 75 -2.34 -21.91 -1.44
CA ASP A 75 -3.50 -21.86 -2.34
C ASP A 75 -3.52 -20.59 -3.22
N GLY A 76 -2.52 -19.72 -3.10
CA GLY A 76 -2.40 -18.46 -3.84
C GLY A 76 -3.21 -17.32 -3.23
N THR A 77 -3.91 -17.54 -2.11
CA THR A 77 -4.49 -16.45 -1.33
C THR A 77 -3.39 -15.73 -0.55
N GLY A 78 -3.66 -14.49 -0.18
CA GLY A 78 -2.73 -13.74 0.65
C GLY A 78 -3.48 -12.81 1.59
N ARG A 79 -2.80 -12.45 2.67
CA ARG A 79 -3.23 -11.46 3.65
C ARG A 79 -2.14 -10.40 3.80
N ALA A 80 -2.55 -9.19 4.14
CA ALA A 80 -1.65 -8.10 4.44
C ALA A 80 -2.12 -7.37 5.71
N SER A 81 -1.14 -6.95 6.51
CA SER A 81 -1.34 -6.21 7.74
C SER A 81 -0.17 -5.24 7.97
N LEU A 82 -0.39 -4.19 8.76
CA LEU A 82 0.70 -3.29 9.17
C LEU A 82 1.63 -4.02 10.14
N SER A 83 2.94 -3.80 10.01
CA SER A 83 3.92 -4.15 11.05
C SER A 83 3.79 -3.21 12.26
N ASP A 84 4.55 -3.44 13.32
CA ASP A 84 4.66 -2.50 14.45
C ASP A 84 5.12 -1.10 13.99
N ASP A 85 6.15 -1.03 13.15
CA ASP A 85 6.63 0.21 12.56
C ASP A 85 5.58 0.85 11.65
N GLY A 86 4.92 0.05 10.81
CA GLY A 86 3.83 0.52 9.95
C GLY A 86 2.65 1.09 10.71
N ARG A 87 2.30 0.50 11.86
CA ARG A 87 1.25 1.03 12.75
C ARG A 87 1.66 2.38 13.33
N THR A 88 2.90 2.51 13.79
CA THR A 88 3.41 3.76 14.36
C THR A 88 3.44 4.85 13.29
N PHE A 89 4.01 4.55 12.12
CA PHE A 89 4.02 5.45 10.98
C PHE A 89 2.61 5.87 10.55
N CYS A 90 1.69 4.91 10.37
CA CYS A 90 0.30 5.23 10.01
C CYS A 90 -0.43 6.01 11.10
N ALA A 91 -0.11 5.81 12.39
CA ALA A 91 -0.66 6.62 13.47
C ALA A 91 -0.16 8.07 13.41
N GLU A 92 1.10 8.30 13.05
CA GLU A 92 1.63 9.65 12.86
C GLU A 92 1.05 10.34 11.62
N VAL A 93 0.92 9.60 10.51
CA VAL A 93 0.44 10.12 9.22
C VAL A 93 -1.07 10.28 9.17
N PHE A 94 -1.83 9.29 9.66
CA PHE A 94 -3.30 9.23 9.56
C PHE A 94 -4.02 9.28 10.92
N GLY A 95 -3.32 9.11 12.04
CA GLY A 95 -3.90 9.07 13.38
C GLY A 95 -4.10 10.44 14.03
N GLN A 96 -3.71 11.54 13.36
CA GLN A 96 -3.95 12.92 13.81
C GLN A 96 -5.44 13.33 13.75
N ASP A 97 -6.34 12.47 13.28
CA ASP A 97 -7.80 12.68 13.26
C ASP A 97 -8.49 12.09 14.52
N ALA A 98 -7.91 12.32 15.69
CA ALA A 98 -8.59 12.08 16.97
C ALA A 98 -9.03 13.44 17.54
N PRO A 99 -10.34 13.76 17.58
CA PRO A 99 -10.85 14.93 18.29
C PRO A 99 -10.65 14.85 19.81
#